data_AF-A0ABD3N5C5-F1
#
_entry.id   AF-A0ABD3N5C5-F1
#
_cell.length_a   1.000
_cell.length_b   1.000
_cell.length_c   1.000
_cell.angle_alpha   90.00
_cell.angle_beta   90.00
_cell.angle_gamma   90.00
#
_symmetry.space_group_name_H-M   'P 1'
#
loop_
_entity.id
_entity.type
_entity.pdbx_description
1 polymer ?
#
loop_
_entity_poly.entity_id
_entity_poly.type
_entity_poly.pdbx_seq_one_letter_code
_entity_poly.pdbx_strand_id
1 'polypeptide(L)'
;MDIVYQLTALQQTRETIFGDGADGDARPDQRPRASLLNPTQSMVQCRRRVADSYERTKTRPSSRIAERPHTHYQVACLAMLGGSESISEAPTLEASGLVTTVEDYMYASLWHALHLADVPPSPMTMVGGPDGGLRKVAEAVARLASLVKEWGPSYFEQDEGDTNGNASSYISASSAVASAAWGGGTAGSGMSGGLARVPRSGGWAYALPLLASQQYETALAYLAEAGGGLGLLQATHIGIAMNAWGMCLCDFALEEESNVQETLLPMLVASYSASLQGLDASAALRYLVLLSGKRKFVKEQFEDIAGRIEPDGSRSNGALDSFFTKKEVSSLLLDSANHAIRVGKPTDAAELLVLSGRFGALFSFWFNAASQFHAIHLAHGRTYVQNTLDAEGNISLGNTFQLLMNLVVFFDRCRENQWEGAWVLMDDLQLIPKTESEMTVKVEAFRALDNCVRQVFHHVVLAAMEALCHLFQTLKLSSAGVSTDRLNAVDQSLNELRTRARLLVTFARLLNLPSLGDYDTHSRISQLERNMM
;
A
#
# COMPACT_ATOMS: atom_id res chain seq x y z
N MET A 1 -24.39 -34.36 -50.13
CA MET A 1 -23.76 -34.75 -48.85
C MET A 1 -23.80 -33.51 -47.98
N ASP A 2 -24.63 -33.58 -46.95
CA ASP A 2 -25.29 -32.45 -46.29
C ASP A 2 -24.32 -31.69 -45.36
N ILE A 3 -24.24 -30.37 -45.50
CA ILE A 3 -23.42 -29.48 -44.64
C ILE A 3 -23.79 -29.67 -43.16
N VAL A 4 -25.06 -30.00 -42.91
CA VAL A 4 -25.60 -30.33 -41.59
C VAL A 4 -24.90 -31.57 -41.00
N TYR A 5 -24.61 -32.59 -41.81
CA TYR A 5 -23.95 -33.81 -41.33
C TYR A 5 -22.48 -33.57 -40.96
N GLN A 6 -21.79 -32.68 -41.68
CA GLN A 6 -20.39 -32.31 -41.38
C GLN A 6 -20.29 -31.44 -40.11
N LEU A 7 -21.24 -30.53 -39.89
CA LEU A 7 -21.32 -29.74 -38.65
C LEU A 7 -21.68 -30.61 -37.44
N THR A 8 -22.56 -31.60 -37.63
CA THR A 8 -22.93 -32.56 -36.58
C THR A 8 -21.76 -33.47 -36.19
N ALA A 9 -20.92 -33.88 -37.17
CA ALA A 9 -19.73 -34.69 -36.92
C ALA A 9 -18.65 -33.93 -36.14
N LEU A 10 -18.47 -32.62 -36.40
CA LEU A 10 -17.56 -31.75 -35.63
C LEU A 10 -18.03 -31.51 -34.19
N GLN A 11 -19.34 -31.55 -33.94
CA GLN A 11 -19.92 -31.39 -32.61
C GLN A 11 -19.85 -32.68 -31.76
N GLN A 12 -19.72 -33.85 -32.41
CA GLN A 12 -19.64 -35.16 -31.75
C GLN A 12 -18.22 -35.54 -31.29
N THR A 13 -17.18 -34.97 -31.89
CA THR A 13 -15.82 -35.02 -31.35
C THR A 13 -15.78 -34.17 -30.08
N ARG A 14 -16.01 -34.81 -28.91
CA ARG A 14 -15.92 -34.23 -27.56
C ARG A 14 -14.51 -33.73 -27.23
N GLU A 15 -14.03 -32.72 -27.94
CA GLU A 15 -13.01 -31.80 -27.42
C GLU A 15 -13.77 -30.71 -26.67
N THR A 16 -13.90 -30.85 -25.36
CA THR A 16 -14.42 -29.77 -24.53
C THR A 16 -13.45 -28.59 -24.59
N ILE A 17 -13.98 -27.40 -24.86
CA ILE A 17 -13.25 -26.11 -24.84
C ILE A 17 -12.56 -25.87 -23.48
N PHE A 18 -13.01 -26.56 -22.44
CA PHE A 18 -12.38 -26.62 -21.12
C PHE A 18 -11.87 -28.04 -20.90
N GLY A 19 -10.56 -28.22 -20.99
CA GLY A 19 -9.92 -29.47 -20.59
C GLY A 19 -9.90 -29.58 -19.08
N ASP A 20 -10.53 -30.63 -18.53
CA ASP A 20 -10.30 -31.06 -17.16
C ASP A 20 -8.86 -31.61 -17.06
N GLY A 21 -7.96 -30.79 -16.53
CA GLY A 21 -6.61 -31.18 -16.13
C GLY A 21 -6.53 -31.20 -14.61
N ALA A 22 -6.98 -32.30 -14.00
CA ALA A 22 -6.71 -32.58 -12.60
C ALA A 22 -5.26 -33.05 -12.47
N ASP A 23 -4.30 -32.12 -12.43
CA ASP A 23 -3.01 -32.36 -11.79
C ASP A 23 -2.39 -31.02 -11.39
N GLY A 24 -2.07 -30.92 -10.11
CA GLY A 24 -1.54 -29.71 -9.49
C GLY A 24 -0.10 -29.42 -9.92
N ASP A 25 0.19 -28.12 -9.95
CA ASP A 25 1.53 -27.51 -9.85
C ASP A 25 2.29 -27.13 -11.14
N ALA A 26 1.59 -26.99 -12.27
CA ALA A 26 2.10 -26.22 -13.41
C ALA A 26 1.05 -25.20 -13.87
N ARG A 27 1.42 -23.91 -13.88
CA ARG A 27 0.64 -22.86 -14.58
C ARG A 27 0.40 -23.34 -16.02
N PRO A 28 -0.85 -23.41 -16.51
CA PRO A 28 -1.09 -23.81 -17.88
C PRO A 28 -0.69 -22.67 -18.81
N ASP A 29 0.44 -22.80 -19.49
CA ASP A 29 0.72 -22.12 -20.77
C ASP A 29 -0.23 -22.67 -21.85
N GLN A 30 -1.53 -22.58 -21.63
CA GLN A 30 -2.53 -22.84 -22.67
C GLN A 30 -2.77 -21.55 -23.43
N ARG A 31 -1.80 -21.18 -24.28
CA ARG A 31 -2.14 -20.34 -25.43
C ARG A 31 -3.25 -21.06 -26.21
N PRO A 32 -4.36 -20.40 -26.58
CA PRO A 32 -5.39 -21.02 -27.40
C PRO A 32 -4.73 -21.61 -28.64
N ARG A 33 -4.95 -22.91 -28.90
CA ARG A 33 -4.33 -23.62 -30.02
C ARG A 33 -4.55 -22.81 -31.30
N ALA A 34 -3.46 -22.37 -31.94
CA ALA A 34 -3.48 -21.64 -33.20
C ALA A 34 -4.20 -22.39 -34.35
N SER A 35 -4.56 -23.66 -34.15
CA SER A 35 -5.35 -24.46 -35.08
C SER A 35 -6.82 -24.01 -35.21
N LEU A 36 -7.40 -23.32 -34.23
CA LEU A 36 -8.78 -22.82 -34.32
C LEU A 36 -8.91 -21.53 -35.14
N LEU A 37 -7.81 -20.79 -35.30
CA LEU A 37 -7.74 -19.52 -36.04
C LEU A 37 -7.32 -19.71 -37.51
N ASN A 38 -7.08 -20.95 -37.95
CA ASN A 38 -6.65 -21.23 -39.31
C ASN A 38 -7.75 -22.02 -40.04
N PRO A 39 -8.62 -21.37 -40.83
CA PRO A 39 -9.71 -22.05 -41.52
C PRO A 39 -9.15 -23.05 -42.54
N THR A 40 -9.76 -24.23 -42.60
CA THR A 40 -9.40 -25.22 -43.63
C THR A 40 -9.74 -24.69 -45.03
N GLN A 41 -9.02 -25.17 -46.05
CA GLN A 41 -9.26 -24.75 -47.44
C GLN A 41 -10.72 -24.99 -47.89
N SER A 42 -11.36 -26.06 -47.40
CA SER A 42 -12.77 -26.34 -47.65
C SER A 42 -13.70 -25.31 -47.02
N MET A 43 -13.42 -24.85 -45.80
CA MET A 43 -14.17 -23.77 -45.15
C MET A 43 -14.06 -22.46 -45.93
N VAL A 44 -12.85 -22.11 -46.40
CA VAL A 44 -12.65 -20.91 -47.24
C VAL A 44 -13.45 -21.00 -48.54
N GLN A 45 -13.47 -22.17 -49.20
CA GLN A 45 -14.26 -22.37 -50.43
C GLN A 45 -15.76 -22.31 -50.16
N CYS A 46 -16.25 -22.90 -49.06
CA CYS A 46 -17.66 -22.80 -48.68
C CYS A 46 -18.06 -21.35 -48.43
N ARG A 47 -17.25 -20.57 -47.71
CA ARG A 47 -17.50 -19.15 -47.47
C ARG A 47 -17.60 -18.35 -48.75
N ARG A 48 -16.71 -18.58 -49.73
CA ARG A 48 -16.81 -17.92 -51.06
C ARG A 48 -18.14 -18.24 -51.74
N ARG A 49 -18.60 -19.49 -51.71
CA ARG A 49 -19.91 -19.86 -52.29
C ARG A 49 -21.08 -19.19 -51.58
N VAL A 50 -20.98 -19.03 -50.26
CA VAL A 50 -21.99 -18.31 -49.46
C VAL A 50 -21.98 -16.83 -49.83
N ALA A 51 -20.80 -16.21 -49.96
CA ALA A 51 -20.65 -14.83 -50.44
C ALA A 51 -21.23 -14.63 -51.86
N ASP A 52 -20.97 -15.54 -52.79
CA ASP A 52 -21.56 -15.47 -54.14
C ASP A 52 -23.09 -15.62 -54.12
N SER A 53 -23.61 -16.36 -53.14
CA SER A 53 -25.06 -16.52 -52.93
C SER A 53 -25.65 -15.27 -52.29
N TYR A 54 -24.91 -14.62 -51.41
CA TYR A 54 -25.24 -13.33 -50.82
C TYR A 54 -25.39 -12.26 -51.90
N GLU A 55 -24.38 -12.05 -52.74
CA GLU A 55 -24.40 -11.05 -53.82
C GLU A 55 -25.56 -11.27 -54.81
N ARG A 56 -25.83 -12.53 -55.15
CA ARG A 56 -26.99 -12.89 -56.00
C ARG A 56 -28.33 -12.59 -55.34
N THR A 57 -28.40 -12.67 -54.02
CA THR A 57 -29.63 -12.38 -53.26
C THR A 57 -29.80 -10.88 -53.06
N LYS A 58 -28.71 -10.15 -52.80
CA LYS A 58 -28.65 -8.69 -52.64
C LYS A 58 -29.03 -7.95 -53.92
N THR A 59 -28.58 -8.42 -55.08
CA THR A 59 -28.87 -7.81 -56.40
C THR A 59 -30.28 -8.12 -56.92
N ARG A 60 -31.08 -8.91 -56.20
CA ARG A 60 -32.42 -9.30 -56.63
C ARG A 60 -33.40 -8.12 -56.47
N PRO A 61 -34.20 -7.77 -57.48
CA PRO A 61 -35.06 -6.59 -57.43
C PRO A 61 -36.09 -6.66 -56.31
N SER A 62 -36.22 -5.55 -55.56
CA SER A 62 -37.01 -5.40 -54.33
C SER A 62 -38.49 -5.74 -54.48
N SER A 63 -39.04 -5.73 -55.70
CA SER A 63 -40.43 -6.07 -55.99
C SER A 63 -40.80 -7.53 -55.69
N ARG A 64 -39.82 -8.45 -55.58
CA ARG A 64 -40.04 -9.86 -55.18
C ARG A 64 -39.66 -10.15 -53.72
N ILE A 65 -39.05 -9.19 -53.04
CA ILE A 65 -38.54 -9.36 -51.66
C ILE A 65 -39.65 -9.13 -50.63
N ALA A 66 -40.61 -8.25 -50.95
CA ALA A 66 -41.74 -7.92 -50.08
C ALA A 66 -42.71 -9.09 -49.81
N GLU A 67 -42.68 -10.17 -50.61
CA GLU A 67 -43.61 -11.30 -50.48
C GLU A 67 -43.17 -12.37 -49.46
N ARG A 68 -41.95 -12.27 -48.89
CA ARG A 68 -41.43 -13.28 -47.96
C ARG A 68 -40.98 -12.65 -46.63
N PRO A 69 -41.67 -12.94 -45.51
CA PRO A 69 -41.41 -12.31 -44.20
C PRO A 69 -40.03 -12.63 -43.61
N HIS A 70 -39.28 -13.58 -44.17
CA HIS A 70 -37.97 -14.01 -43.66
C HIS A 70 -36.79 -13.63 -44.57
N THR A 71 -37.02 -12.85 -45.63
CA THR A 71 -35.95 -12.54 -46.60
C THR A 71 -34.81 -11.76 -45.94
N HIS A 72 -35.12 -10.84 -45.04
CA HIS A 72 -34.10 -10.06 -44.34
C HIS A 72 -33.20 -10.95 -43.46
N TYR A 73 -33.79 -11.85 -42.65
CA TYR A 73 -33.02 -12.81 -41.84
C TYR A 73 -32.14 -13.71 -42.71
N GLN A 74 -32.67 -14.18 -43.85
CA GLN A 74 -31.90 -14.99 -44.78
C GLN A 74 -30.70 -14.22 -45.36
N VAL A 75 -30.90 -12.96 -45.74
CA VAL A 75 -29.84 -12.09 -46.27
C VAL A 75 -28.81 -11.81 -45.17
N ALA A 76 -29.22 -11.54 -43.93
CA ALA A 76 -28.32 -11.34 -42.80
C ALA A 76 -27.49 -12.60 -42.49
N CYS A 77 -28.10 -13.79 -42.46
CA CYS A 77 -27.36 -15.05 -42.26
C CYS A 77 -26.34 -15.28 -43.38
N LEU A 78 -26.69 -15.01 -44.64
CA LEU A 78 -25.77 -15.13 -45.76
C LEU A 78 -24.61 -14.13 -45.67
N ALA A 79 -24.88 -12.89 -45.25
CA ALA A 79 -23.85 -11.87 -45.01
C ALA A 79 -22.88 -12.32 -43.90
N MET A 80 -23.42 -12.76 -42.75
CA MET A 80 -22.65 -13.20 -41.59
C MET A 80 -21.82 -14.45 -41.87
N LEU A 81 -22.38 -15.46 -42.55
CA LEU A 81 -21.67 -16.70 -42.87
C LEU A 81 -20.65 -16.51 -44.02
N GLY A 82 -20.93 -15.58 -44.94
CA GLY A 82 -20.06 -15.25 -46.05
C GLY A 82 -18.91 -14.29 -45.70
N GLY A 83 -19.05 -13.52 -44.61
CA GLY A 83 -18.11 -12.47 -44.23
C GLY A 83 -17.99 -11.36 -45.28
N SER A 84 -19.01 -11.18 -46.13
CA SER A 84 -18.93 -10.35 -47.35
C SER A 84 -19.04 -8.85 -47.05
N GLU A 85 -19.86 -8.49 -46.07
CA GLU A 85 -20.01 -7.12 -45.59
C GLU A 85 -20.36 -7.12 -44.11
N SER A 86 -19.99 -6.04 -43.41
CA SER A 86 -20.49 -5.81 -42.06
C SER A 86 -21.96 -5.40 -42.14
N ILE A 87 -22.77 -5.86 -41.18
CA ILE A 87 -24.17 -5.42 -41.08
C ILE A 87 -24.24 -3.89 -40.88
N SER A 88 -23.22 -3.30 -40.26
CA SER A 88 -23.05 -1.85 -40.12
C SER A 88 -22.82 -1.10 -41.44
N GLU A 89 -22.34 -1.78 -42.47
CA GLU A 89 -22.01 -1.19 -43.77
C GLU A 89 -23.09 -1.51 -44.82
N ALA A 90 -24.12 -2.26 -44.43
CA ALA A 90 -25.18 -2.77 -45.28
C ALA A 90 -26.49 -1.99 -45.07
N PRO A 91 -26.77 -0.92 -45.82
CA PRO A 91 -27.97 -0.08 -45.62
C PRO A 91 -29.28 -0.86 -45.77
N THR A 92 -29.28 -1.95 -46.53
CA THR A 92 -30.43 -2.85 -46.68
C THR A 92 -30.72 -3.67 -45.44
N LEU A 93 -29.69 -4.02 -44.65
CA LEU A 93 -29.84 -4.77 -43.41
C LEU A 93 -30.15 -3.82 -42.25
N GLU A 94 -29.56 -2.63 -42.24
CA GLU A 94 -29.90 -1.57 -41.28
C GLU A 94 -31.38 -1.17 -41.41
N ALA A 95 -31.88 -0.93 -42.63
CA ALA A 95 -33.28 -0.57 -42.88
C ALA A 95 -34.28 -1.71 -42.61
N SER A 96 -33.80 -2.95 -42.40
CA SER A 96 -34.67 -4.11 -42.19
C SER A 96 -35.21 -4.25 -40.77
N GLY A 97 -34.69 -3.45 -39.82
CA GLY A 97 -35.07 -3.54 -38.41
C GLY A 97 -34.63 -4.84 -37.72
N LEU A 98 -33.68 -5.58 -38.30
CA LEU A 98 -33.12 -6.80 -37.71
C LEU A 98 -32.16 -6.53 -36.56
N VAL A 99 -31.39 -5.45 -36.68
CA VAL A 99 -30.50 -4.98 -35.62
C VAL A 99 -31.33 -4.03 -34.77
N THR A 100 -31.87 -4.57 -33.68
CA THR A 100 -32.78 -3.84 -32.80
C THR A 100 -32.05 -3.27 -31.59
N THR A 101 -30.98 -3.93 -31.16
CA THR A 101 -30.22 -3.56 -29.97
C THR A 101 -28.79 -3.20 -30.33
N VAL A 102 -28.11 -2.48 -29.43
CA VAL A 102 -26.69 -2.16 -29.62
C VAL A 102 -25.84 -3.43 -29.53
N GLU A 103 -26.26 -4.40 -28.73
CA GLU A 103 -25.62 -5.71 -28.64
C GLU A 103 -25.67 -6.47 -29.97
N ASP A 104 -26.79 -6.41 -30.69
CA ASP A 104 -26.92 -6.99 -32.04
C ASP A 104 -25.90 -6.36 -33.00
N TYR A 105 -25.75 -5.03 -32.93
CA TYR A 105 -24.81 -4.28 -33.78
C TYR A 105 -23.36 -4.63 -33.44
N MET A 106 -23.02 -4.66 -32.15
CA MET A 106 -21.68 -5.03 -31.65
C MET A 106 -21.33 -6.45 -32.05
N TYR A 107 -22.26 -7.40 -31.85
CA TYR A 107 -22.07 -8.80 -32.22
C TYR A 107 -21.82 -8.95 -33.72
N ALA A 108 -22.66 -8.33 -34.56
CA ALA A 108 -22.51 -8.36 -36.00
C ALA A 108 -21.17 -7.78 -36.48
N SER A 109 -20.77 -6.65 -35.90
CA SER A 109 -19.53 -5.95 -36.25
C SER A 109 -18.29 -6.73 -35.86
N LEU A 110 -18.25 -7.30 -34.64
CA LEU A 110 -17.16 -8.14 -34.17
C LEU A 110 -17.10 -9.47 -34.92
N TRP A 111 -18.27 -10.05 -35.24
CA TRP A 111 -18.36 -11.25 -36.05
C TRP A 111 -17.77 -11.02 -37.46
N HIS A 112 -18.08 -9.88 -38.07
CA HIS A 112 -17.47 -9.50 -39.34
C HIS A 112 -15.95 -9.29 -39.22
N ALA A 113 -15.49 -8.63 -38.15
CA ALA A 113 -14.06 -8.44 -37.90
C ALA A 113 -13.31 -9.78 -37.81
N LEU A 114 -13.87 -10.81 -37.17
CA LEU A 114 -13.28 -12.15 -37.13
C LEU A 114 -13.15 -12.77 -38.55
N HIS A 115 -14.10 -12.53 -39.44
CA HIS A 115 -14.04 -13.04 -40.81
C HIS A 115 -12.94 -12.34 -41.64
N LEU A 116 -12.54 -11.12 -41.29
CA LEU A 116 -11.42 -10.41 -41.93
C LEU A 116 -10.06 -11.03 -41.56
N ALA A 117 -9.95 -11.68 -40.41
CA ALA A 117 -8.73 -12.38 -39.97
C ALA A 117 -8.39 -13.57 -40.88
N ASP A 118 -9.44 -14.22 -41.41
CA ASP A 118 -9.39 -15.50 -42.11
C ASP A 118 -9.03 -15.39 -43.61
N VAL A 119 -8.85 -14.17 -44.12
CA VAL A 119 -8.53 -13.95 -45.54
C VAL A 119 -7.01 -14.10 -45.74
N PRO A 120 -6.54 -15.15 -46.45
CA PRO A 120 -5.12 -15.31 -46.70
C PRO A 120 -4.57 -14.11 -47.49
N PRO A 121 -3.33 -13.65 -47.21
CA PRO A 121 -2.73 -12.55 -47.93
C PRO A 121 -2.69 -12.90 -49.42
N SER A 122 -3.28 -12.03 -50.24
CA SER A 122 -3.32 -12.25 -51.69
C SER A 122 -1.90 -12.17 -52.26
N PRO A 123 -1.45 -13.13 -53.09
CA PRO A 123 -0.07 -13.17 -53.60
C PRO A 123 0.28 -12.02 -54.55
N MET A 124 -0.69 -11.20 -54.98
CA MET A 124 -0.43 -10.03 -55.84
C MET A 124 -0.15 -8.72 -55.09
N THR A 125 -0.32 -8.68 -53.77
CA THR A 125 0.02 -7.52 -52.93
C THR A 125 1.38 -7.72 -52.27
N MET A 126 2.43 -7.93 -53.07
CA MET A 126 3.82 -8.10 -52.59
C MET A 126 4.52 -6.76 -52.22
N VAL A 127 3.81 -5.63 -52.26
CA VAL A 127 4.41 -4.30 -52.00
C VAL A 127 4.03 -3.74 -50.62
N GLY A 128 3.31 -4.48 -49.77
CA GLY A 128 2.95 -3.99 -48.44
C GLY A 128 2.78 -5.09 -47.41
N GLY A 129 3.90 -5.47 -46.75
CA GLY A 129 3.97 -6.11 -45.43
C GLY A 129 3.26 -7.47 -45.22
N PRO A 130 3.76 -8.33 -44.32
CA PRO A 130 3.16 -9.64 -44.01
C PRO A 130 1.81 -9.61 -43.24
N ASP A 131 1.23 -8.44 -42.95
CA ASP A 131 0.16 -8.29 -41.92
C ASP A 131 -1.27 -8.07 -42.43
N GLY A 132 -1.58 -8.39 -43.69
CA GLY A 132 -2.83 -7.96 -44.35
C GLY A 132 -4.16 -8.41 -43.73
N GLY A 133 -4.18 -9.54 -43.01
CA GLY A 133 -5.40 -10.06 -42.35
C GLY A 133 -5.64 -9.42 -40.98
N LEU A 134 -4.66 -9.52 -40.09
CA LEU A 134 -4.73 -8.95 -38.74
C LEU A 134 -4.87 -7.43 -38.75
N ARG A 135 -4.26 -6.74 -39.71
CA ARG A 135 -4.44 -5.29 -39.89
C ARG A 135 -5.89 -4.92 -40.20
N LYS A 136 -6.60 -5.71 -41.00
CA LYS A 136 -8.02 -5.45 -41.31
C LYS A 136 -8.93 -5.69 -40.11
N VAL A 137 -8.60 -6.70 -39.29
CA VAL A 137 -9.29 -6.94 -38.01
C VAL A 137 -9.07 -5.75 -37.08
N ALA A 138 -7.81 -5.31 -36.93
CA ALA A 138 -7.43 -4.15 -36.14
C ALA A 138 -8.15 -2.88 -36.63
N GLU A 139 -8.22 -2.65 -37.94
CA GLU A 139 -8.95 -1.54 -38.54
C GLU A 139 -10.46 -1.62 -38.27
N ALA A 140 -11.06 -2.81 -38.34
CA ALA A 140 -12.48 -2.99 -38.03
C ALA A 140 -12.80 -2.77 -36.55
N VAL A 141 -11.96 -3.30 -35.65
CA VAL A 141 -12.06 -3.08 -34.20
C VAL A 141 -11.87 -1.60 -33.87
N ALA A 142 -10.87 -0.93 -34.45
CA ALA A 142 -10.64 0.50 -34.25
C ALA A 142 -11.82 1.36 -34.74
N ARG A 143 -12.42 1.03 -35.89
CA ARG A 143 -13.64 1.70 -36.37
C ARG A 143 -14.80 1.53 -35.39
N LEU A 144 -15.03 0.31 -34.91
CA LEU A 144 -16.06 0.04 -33.90
C LEU A 144 -15.80 0.83 -32.62
N ALA A 145 -14.55 0.87 -32.19
CA ALA A 145 -14.10 1.60 -31.01
C ALA A 145 -14.38 3.12 -31.13
N SER A 146 -14.14 3.71 -32.32
CA SER A 146 -14.47 5.11 -32.60
C SER A 146 -15.98 5.38 -32.57
N LEU A 147 -16.79 4.47 -33.14
CA LEU A 147 -18.25 4.58 -33.14
C LEU A 147 -18.83 4.51 -31.72
N VAL A 148 -18.35 3.58 -30.89
CA VAL A 148 -18.77 3.47 -29.49
C VAL A 148 -18.47 4.77 -28.73
N LYS A 149 -17.29 5.37 -28.95
CA LYS A 149 -16.94 6.68 -28.36
C LYS A 149 -17.82 7.82 -28.86
N GLU A 150 -18.16 7.83 -30.15
CA GLU A 150 -19.03 8.85 -30.76
C GLU A 150 -20.46 8.79 -30.20
N TRP A 151 -21.01 7.59 -30.02
CA TRP A 151 -22.32 7.40 -29.40
C TRP A 151 -22.33 7.87 -27.94
N GLY A 152 -21.25 7.59 -27.22
CA GLY A 152 -21.04 8.04 -25.85
C GLY A 152 -22.05 7.45 -24.84
N PRO A 153 -21.87 7.69 -23.53
CA PRO A 153 -22.62 6.98 -22.50
C PRO A 153 -24.14 7.22 -22.55
N SER A 154 -24.56 8.42 -22.95
CA SER A 154 -25.98 8.79 -23.02
C SER A 154 -26.77 7.98 -24.04
N TYR A 155 -26.11 7.43 -25.06
CA TYR A 155 -26.77 6.58 -26.06
C TYR A 155 -27.11 5.20 -25.49
N PHE A 156 -26.24 4.66 -24.63
CA PHE A 156 -26.39 3.32 -24.05
C PHE A 156 -27.22 3.31 -22.76
N GLU A 157 -27.37 4.45 -22.09
CA GLU A 157 -28.19 4.59 -20.87
C GLU A 157 -29.62 5.11 -21.16
N GLN A 158 -29.99 5.26 -22.44
CA GLN A 158 -31.34 5.67 -22.82
C GLN A 158 -32.33 4.54 -22.47
N ASP A 159 -33.25 4.86 -21.55
CA ASP A 159 -34.37 4.02 -21.15
C ASP A 159 -35.30 3.80 -22.36
N GLU A 160 -35.52 2.55 -22.80
CA GLU A 160 -36.55 2.22 -23.81
C GLU A 160 -38.00 2.38 -23.26
N GLY A 161 -38.21 3.22 -22.24
CA GLY A 161 -39.40 3.13 -21.40
C GLY A 161 -39.96 4.48 -20.95
N ASP A 162 -40.49 5.28 -21.89
CA ASP A 162 -41.57 6.22 -21.56
C ASP A 162 -42.71 6.26 -22.61
N THR A 163 -42.67 5.40 -23.64
CA THR A 163 -43.75 5.31 -24.64
C THR A 163 -44.55 4.02 -24.46
N ASN A 164 -45.59 4.10 -23.63
CA ASN A 164 -46.77 3.24 -23.61
C ASN A 164 -46.55 1.74 -23.30
N GLY A 165 -46.32 1.41 -22.03
CA GLY A 165 -47.02 0.35 -21.26
C GLY A 165 -47.16 -1.10 -21.79
N ASN A 166 -46.58 -1.46 -22.93
CA ASN A 166 -46.77 -2.79 -23.53
C ASN A 166 -45.54 -3.32 -24.28
N ALA A 167 -44.37 -2.70 -24.09
CA ALA A 167 -43.13 -3.22 -24.65
C ALA A 167 -42.61 -4.39 -23.79
N SER A 168 -42.42 -5.53 -24.45
CA SER A 168 -41.72 -6.70 -23.92
C SER A 168 -40.46 -6.26 -23.18
N SER A 169 -40.38 -6.56 -21.88
CA SER A 169 -39.22 -6.32 -21.02
C SER A 169 -38.05 -7.19 -21.49
N TYR A 170 -37.34 -6.73 -22.51
CA TYR A 170 -36.05 -7.29 -22.86
C TYR A 170 -35.04 -6.73 -21.85
N ILE A 171 -34.57 -7.60 -20.95
CA ILE A 171 -33.48 -7.27 -20.04
C ILE A 171 -32.22 -7.23 -20.91
N SER A 172 -31.71 -6.03 -21.22
CA SER A 172 -30.40 -5.87 -21.88
C SER A 172 -29.33 -6.60 -21.07
N ALA A 173 -28.29 -7.13 -21.75
CA ALA A 173 -27.17 -7.81 -21.09
C ALA A 173 -26.51 -6.92 -20.03
N SER A 174 -26.47 -5.60 -20.27
CA SER A 174 -25.98 -4.62 -19.31
C SER A 174 -26.85 -4.51 -18.05
N SER A 175 -28.17 -4.57 -18.19
CA SER A 175 -29.13 -4.61 -17.09
C SER A 175 -29.05 -5.92 -16.31
N ALA A 176 -28.80 -7.05 -16.99
CA ALA A 176 -28.57 -8.34 -16.34
C ALA A 176 -27.26 -8.36 -15.53
N VAL A 177 -26.17 -7.82 -16.09
CA VAL A 177 -24.88 -7.68 -15.39
C VAL A 177 -25.01 -6.74 -14.20
N ALA A 178 -25.68 -5.59 -14.36
CA ALA A 178 -25.98 -4.68 -13.26
C ALA A 178 -26.83 -5.35 -12.17
N SER A 179 -27.87 -6.10 -12.55
CA SER A 179 -28.74 -6.80 -11.59
C SER A 179 -28.00 -7.92 -10.84
N ALA A 180 -27.12 -8.66 -11.54
CA ALA A 180 -26.27 -9.69 -10.94
C ALA A 180 -25.23 -9.07 -9.98
N ALA A 181 -24.65 -7.93 -10.38
CA ALA A 181 -23.70 -7.17 -9.57
C ALA A 181 -24.31 -6.61 -8.28
N TRP A 182 -25.60 -6.26 -8.30
CA TRP A 182 -26.31 -5.69 -7.16
C TRP A 182 -26.98 -6.76 -6.27
N GLY A 183 -26.78 -8.05 -6.55
CA GLY A 183 -27.29 -9.14 -5.71
C GLY A 183 -28.82 -9.28 -5.71
N GLY A 184 -29.50 -8.86 -6.78
CA GLY A 184 -30.96 -9.03 -6.93
C GLY A 184 -31.84 -8.07 -6.11
N GLY A 185 -31.26 -7.05 -5.46
CA GLY A 185 -32.01 -6.00 -4.76
C GLY A 185 -32.46 -4.89 -5.72
N THR A 186 -33.78 -4.70 -5.88
CA THR A 186 -34.35 -3.56 -6.61
C THR A 186 -33.91 -2.24 -5.96
N ALA A 187 -33.19 -1.39 -6.70
CA ALA A 187 -32.77 -0.07 -6.23
C ALA A 187 -34.01 0.78 -5.86
N GLY A 188 -34.08 1.20 -4.60
CA GLY A 188 -35.11 2.09 -4.10
C GLY A 188 -35.06 3.43 -4.83
N SER A 189 -36.14 3.74 -5.54
CA SER A 189 -36.42 5.08 -6.07
C SER A 189 -36.65 6.04 -4.91
N GLY A 190 -35.65 6.87 -4.57
CA GLY A 190 -35.85 8.00 -3.68
C GLY A 190 -34.57 8.61 -3.14
N MET A 191 -34.09 9.68 -3.78
CA MET A 191 -33.83 10.99 -3.17
C MET A 191 -33.25 11.94 -4.20
N SER A 192 -33.91 13.09 -4.35
CA SER A 192 -33.56 14.20 -5.23
C SER A 192 -32.48 15.07 -4.59
N GLY A 193 -31.40 15.35 -5.31
CA GLY A 193 -30.41 16.36 -4.91
C GLY A 193 -29.07 16.28 -5.67
N GLY A 194 -29.01 16.93 -6.84
CA GLY A 194 -27.81 17.59 -7.43
C GLY A 194 -26.49 16.84 -7.69
N LEU A 195 -26.29 15.63 -7.17
CA LEU A 195 -25.10 14.80 -7.40
C LEU A 195 -25.38 13.86 -8.57
N ALA A 196 -24.36 13.64 -9.42
CA ALA A 196 -24.44 12.82 -10.62
C ALA A 196 -25.19 11.51 -10.33
N ARG A 197 -26.37 11.35 -10.95
CA ARG A 197 -27.23 10.18 -10.75
C ARG A 197 -26.49 8.97 -11.30
N VAL A 198 -26.19 8.00 -10.44
CA VAL A 198 -25.61 6.72 -10.86
C VAL A 198 -26.51 6.12 -11.95
N PRO A 199 -25.97 5.73 -13.12
CA PRO A 199 -26.76 5.15 -14.20
C PRO A 199 -27.46 3.88 -13.73
N ARG A 200 -28.59 3.53 -14.34
CA ARG A 200 -29.36 2.32 -13.94
C ARG A 200 -28.54 1.05 -14.15
N SER A 201 -27.70 1.03 -15.18
CA SER A 201 -26.79 -0.09 -15.43
C SER A 201 -25.58 -0.11 -14.48
N GLY A 202 -25.41 0.89 -13.61
CA GLY A 202 -24.17 1.09 -12.85
C GLY A 202 -22.96 1.40 -13.74
N GLY A 203 -23.17 1.89 -14.97
CA GLY A 203 -22.13 2.18 -15.96
C GLY A 203 -21.79 1.02 -16.90
N TRP A 204 -22.41 -0.15 -16.73
CA TRP A 204 -22.12 -1.33 -17.56
C TRP A 204 -22.64 -1.25 -18.99
N ALA A 205 -23.72 -0.50 -19.26
CA ALA A 205 -24.28 -0.39 -20.59
C ALA A 205 -23.30 0.24 -21.59
N TYR A 206 -22.47 1.16 -21.10
CA TYR A 206 -21.38 1.74 -21.89
C TYR A 206 -20.05 0.99 -21.73
N ALA A 207 -19.72 0.50 -20.53
CA ALA A 207 -18.46 -0.20 -20.30
C ALA A 207 -18.33 -1.52 -21.09
N LEU A 208 -19.41 -2.29 -21.28
CA LEU A 208 -19.37 -3.55 -22.03
C LEU A 208 -18.97 -3.36 -23.51
N PRO A 209 -19.59 -2.46 -24.28
CA PRO A 209 -19.16 -2.14 -25.64
C PRO A 209 -17.71 -1.67 -25.72
N LEU A 210 -17.25 -0.88 -24.74
CA LEU A 210 -15.85 -0.43 -24.67
C LEU A 210 -14.89 -1.61 -24.45
N LEU A 211 -15.18 -2.51 -23.51
CA LEU A 211 -14.39 -3.73 -23.30
C LEU A 211 -14.36 -4.60 -24.56
N ALA A 212 -15.50 -4.76 -25.22
CA ALA A 212 -15.62 -5.58 -26.43
C ALA A 212 -14.88 -4.98 -27.64
N SER A 213 -14.75 -3.65 -27.69
CA SER A 213 -13.96 -2.92 -28.69
C SER A 213 -12.50 -2.68 -28.27
N GLN A 214 -12.03 -3.36 -27.22
CA GLN A 214 -10.66 -3.28 -26.69
C GLN A 214 -10.26 -1.88 -26.19
N GLN A 215 -11.22 -1.09 -25.72
CA GLN A 215 -11.00 0.19 -25.05
C GLN A 215 -11.00 -0.02 -23.53
N TYR A 216 -10.02 -0.77 -23.05
CA TYR A 216 -9.97 -1.22 -21.66
C TYR A 216 -9.76 -0.07 -20.67
N GLU A 217 -8.94 0.92 -21.03
CA GLU A 217 -8.63 2.06 -20.17
C GLU A 217 -9.89 2.89 -19.96
N THR A 218 -10.54 3.26 -21.07
CA THR A 218 -11.76 4.05 -21.07
C THR A 218 -12.90 3.30 -20.38
N ALA A 219 -13.03 1.99 -20.60
CA ALA A 219 -14.06 1.18 -19.96
C ALA A 219 -13.93 1.16 -18.43
N LEU A 220 -12.73 0.89 -17.92
CA LEU A 220 -12.48 0.77 -16.49
C LEU A 220 -12.56 2.14 -15.79
N ALA A 221 -12.04 3.20 -16.42
CA ALA A 221 -12.15 4.55 -15.91
C ALA A 221 -13.63 5.00 -15.83
N TYR A 222 -14.39 4.77 -16.90
CA TYR A 222 -15.81 5.10 -16.91
C TYR A 222 -16.60 4.29 -15.87
N LEU A 223 -16.34 2.99 -15.76
CA LEU A 223 -17.03 2.14 -14.78
C LEU A 223 -16.74 2.60 -13.34
N ALA A 224 -15.52 3.01 -13.04
CA ALA A 224 -15.13 3.54 -11.74
C ALA A 224 -15.83 4.88 -11.41
N GLU A 225 -15.99 5.75 -12.40
CA GLU A 225 -16.61 7.08 -12.22
C GLU A 225 -18.15 6.98 -12.19
N ALA A 226 -18.75 6.31 -13.17
CA ALA A 226 -20.19 6.27 -13.36
C ALA A 226 -20.89 5.31 -12.39
N GLY A 227 -20.27 4.18 -12.05
CA GLY A 227 -20.85 3.16 -11.18
C GLY A 227 -20.72 3.44 -9.67
N GLY A 228 -20.14 4.59 -9.30
CA GLY A 228 -19.90 4.95 -7.89
C GLY A 228 -19.02 3.94 -7.16
N GLY A 229 -19.30 3.70 -5.87
CA GLY A 229 -18.47 2.79 -5.04
C GLY A 229 -18.45 1.34 -5.55
N LEU A 230 -19.58 0.83 -6.07
CA LEU A 230 -19.65 -0.52 -6.66
C LEU A 230 -18.95 -0.58 -8.02
N GLY A 231 -19.06 0.48 -8.83
CA GLY A 231 -18.31 0.60 -10.08
C GLY A 231 -16.80 0.62 -9.85
N LEU A 232 -16.33 1.38 -8.87
CA LEU A 232 -14.91 1.41 -8.47
C LEU A 232 -14.41 0.03 -8.02
N LEU A 233 -15.21 -0.67 -7.19
CA LEU A 233 -14.93 -2.06 -6.80
C LEU A 233 -14.75 -2.95 -8.03
N GLN A 234 -15.71 -2.93 -8.94
CA GLN A 234 -15.73 -3.77 -10.14
C GLN A 234 -14.57 -3.46 -11.08
N ALA A 235 -14.38 -2.17 -11.41
CA ALA A 235 -13.27 -1.72 -12.26
C ALA A 235 -11.92 -2.14 -11.69
N THR A 236 -11.73 -2.02 -10.38
CA THR A 236 -10.50 -2.46 -9.70
C THR A 236 -10.28 -3.96 -9.84
N HIS A 237 -11.30 -4.78 -9.60
CA HIS A 237 -11.19 -6.25 -9.69
C HIS A 237 -10.95 -6.73 -11.12
N ILE A 238 -11.65 -6.15 -12.09
CA ILE A 238 -11.47 -6.48 -13.52
C ILE A 238 -10.06 -6.07 -13.94
N GLY A 239 -9.59 -4.87 -13.56
CA GLY A 239 -8.23 -4.42 -13.85
C GLY A 239 -7.17 -5.34 -13.25
N ILE A 240 -7.34 -5.79 -12.00
CA ILE A 240 -6.44 -6.76 -11.37
C ILE A 240 -6.44 -8.09 -12.13
N ALA A 241 -7.63 -8.59 -12.50
CA ALA A 241 -7.75 -9.83 -13.27
C ALA A 241 -7.04 -9.69 -14.62
N MET A 242 -7.36 -8.67 -15.41
CA MET A 242 -6.71 -8.42 -16.71
C MET A 242 -5.19 -8.33 -16.61
N ASN A 243 -4.67 -7.61 -15.61
CA ASN A 243 -3.23 -7.53 -15.36
C ASN A 243 -2.62 -8.89 -14.96
N ALA A 244 -3.30 -9.69 -14.14
CA ALA A 244 -2.85 -11.04 -13.78
C ALA A 244 -2.78 -11.99 -14.98
N TRP A 245 -3.58 -11.74 -16.02
CA TRP A 245 -3.57 -12.48 -17.29
C TRP A 245 -2.60 -11.88 -18.33
N GLY A 246 -1.87 -10.81 -17.98
CA GLY A 246 -0.90 -10.15 -18.87
C GLY A 246 -1.55 -9.33 -19.98
N MET A 247 -2.80 -8.90 -19.83
CA MET A 247 -3.46 -7.99 -20.77
C MET A 247 -2.99 -6.56 -20.52
N CYS A 248 -2.69 -5.83 -21.61
CA CYS A 248 -2.45 -4.40 -21.55
C CYS A 248 -3.76 -3.67 -21.26
N LEU A 249 -3.76 -2.78 -20.26
CA LEU A 249 -4.94 -2.01 -19.86
C LEU A 249 -5.14 -0.72 -20.66
N CYS A 250 -4.34 -0.49 -21.70
CA CYS A 250 -4.47 0.66 -22.57
C CYS A 250 -5.61 0.47 -23.59
N ASP A 251 -6.16 1.58 -24.07
CA ASP A 251 -7.07 1.56 -25.22
C ASP A 251 -6.33 1.12 -26.50
N PHE A 252 -7.01 0.31 -27.32
CA PHE A 252 -6.50 -0.07 -28.63
C PHE A 252 -6.43 1.14 -29.59
N ALA A 253 -5.25 1.44 -30.12
CA ALA A 253 -5.01 2.43 -31.16
C ALA A 253 -4.12 1.85 -32.27
N LEU A 254 -4.41 2.21 -33.53
CA LEU A 254 -3.65 1.76 -34.70
C LEU A 254 -2.31 2.49 -34.88
N GLU A 255 -2.17 3.66 -34.27
CA GLU A 255 -0.94 4.45 -34.27
C GLU A 255 -0.20 4.21 -32.95
N GLU A 256 1.05 3.74 -33.03
CA GLU A 256 1.92 3.51 -31.88
C GLU A 256 2.32 4.85 -31.22
N GLU A 257 1.40 5.51 -30.53
CA GLU A 257 1.75 6.55 -29.56
C GLU A 257 2.35 5.89 -28.32
N SER A 258 3.63 5.60 -28.46
CA SER A 258 4.54 5.04 -27.46
C SER A 258 4.81 6.03 -26.32
N ASN A 259 3.81 6.29 -25.45
CA ASN A 259 4.08 6.73 -24.06
C ASN A 259 2.88 6.70 -23.10
N VAL A 260 1.96 5.72 -23.23
CA VAL A 260 0.88 5.60 -22.23
C VAL A 260 1.46 4.96 -20.96
N GLN A 261 1.75 5.82 -19.99
CA GLN A 261 2.22 5.43 -18.67
C GLN A 261 1.09 4.64 -17.99
N GLU A 262 1.27 3.32 -17.80
CA GLU A 262 0.33 2.41 -17.10
C GLU A 262 0.04 2.89 -15.67
N THR A 263 -0.85 3.86 -15.54
CA THR A 263 -1.16 4.55 -14.29
C THR A 263 -2.57 4.26 -13.81
N LEU A 264 -3.44 3.72 -14.67
CA LEU A 264 -4.83 3.44 -14.35
C LEU A 264 -4.97 2.39 -13.25
N LEU A 265 -4.35 1.21 -13.38
CA LEU A 265 -4.46 0.17 -12.35
C LEU A 265 -3.93 0.61 -10.97
N PRO A 266 -2.74 1.25 -10.87
CA PRO A 266 -2.29 1.84 -9.62
C PRO A 266 -3.28 2.87 -9.05
N MET A 267 -3.92 3.68 -9.89
CA MET A 267 -4.92 4.67 -9.47
C MET A 267 -6.19 4.01 -8.94
N LEU A 268 -6.74 3.02 -9.65
CA LEU A 268 -7.95 2.29 -9.25
C LEU A 268 -7.75 1.58 -7.92
N VAL A 269 -6.65 0.83 -7.80
CA VAL A 269 -6.29 0.11 -6.58
C VAL A 269 -6.01 1.07 -5.42
N ALA A 270 -5.34 2.21 -5.65
CA ALA A 270 -5.14 3.22 -4.63
C ALA A 270 -6.47 3.87 -4.18
N SER A 271 -7.37 4.16 -5.11
CA SER A 271 -8.67 4.77 -4.82
C SER A 271 -9.58 3.80 -4.07
N TYR A 272 -9.61 2.54 -4.48
CA TYR A 272 -10.39 1.51 -3.81
C TYR A 272 -9.81 1.17 -2.43
N SER A 273 -8.49 1.02 -2.30
CA SER A 273 -7.86 0.79 -0.99
C SER A 273 -8.10 1.96 -0.02
N ALA A 274 -8.09 3.21 -0.50
CA ALA A 274 -8.45 4.37 0.32
C ALA A 274 -9.88 4.28 0.88
N SER A 275 -10.83 3.74 0.11
CA SER A 275 -12.20 3.51 0.60
C SER A 275 -12.28 2.44 1.69
N LEU A 276 -11.32 1.51 1.73
CA LEU A 276 -11.24 0.43 2.71
C LEU A 276 -10.46 0.81 3.98
N GLN A 277 -9.57 1.81 3.92
CA GLN A 277 -8.68 2.17 5.04
C GLN A 277 -9.42 2.45 6.36
N GLY A 278 -10.63 3.02 6.31
CA GLY A 278 -11.44 3.30 7.50
C GLY A 278 -12.23 2.11 8.05
N LEU A 279 -12.39 1.04 7.27
CA LEU A 279 -13.21 -0.14 7.61
C LEU A 279 -12.36 -1.37 7.91
N ASP A 280 -11.39 -1.65 7.04
CA ASP A 280 -10.48 -2.80 7.15
C ASP A 280 -9.14 -2.45 6.50
N ALA A 281 -8.20 -2.00 7.35
CA ALA A 281 -6.87 -1.63 6.90
C ALA A 281 -6.04 -2.84 6.40
N SER A 282 -6.37 -4.05 6.85
CA SER A 282 -5.74 -5.30 6.38
C SER A 282 -6.17 -5.64 4.97
N ALA A 283 -7.46 -5.50 4.65
CA ALA A 283 -7.94 -5.63 3.28
C ALA A 283 -7.34 -4.57 2.37
N ALA A 284 -7.30 -3.29 2.78
CA ALA A 284 -6.66 -2.21 2.02
C ALA A 284 -5.19 -2.52 1.70
N LEU A 285 -4.45 -3.09 2.66
CA LEU A 285 -3.08 -3.52 2.48
C LEU A 285 -2.95 -4.61 1.42
N ARG A 286 -3.83 -5.63 1.41
CA ARG A 286 -3.80 -6.70 0.40
C ARG A 286 -3.91 -6.15 -1.01
N TYR A 287 -4.77 -5.16 -1.23
CA TYR A 287 -4.90 -4.50 -2.53
C TYR A 287 -3.63 -3.73 -2.92
N LEU A 288 -3.03 -2.98 -1.99
CA LEU A 288 -1.80 -2.22 -2.25
C LEU A 288 -0.60 -3.14 -2.52
N VAL A 289 -0.54 -4.32 -1.89
CA VAL A 289 0.50 -5.32 -2.14
C VAL A 289 0.41 -5.89 -3.56
N LEU A 290 -0.77 -5.94 -4.18
CA LEU A 290 -0.88 -6.35 -5.59
C LEU A 290 -0.16 -5.37 -6.56
N LEU A 291 0.13 -4.14 -6.12
CA LEU A 291 0.91 -3.15 -6.87
C LEU A 291 2.40 -3.16 -6.52
N SER A 292 2.88 -4.15 -5.75
CA SER A 292 4.21 -4.16 -5.13
C SER A 292 5.32 -3.82 -6.12
N GLY A 293 5.72 -2.57 -6.02
CA GLY A 293 6.60 -1.83 -6.89
C GLY A 293 6.60 -0.37 -6.49
N LYS A 294 5.45 0.22 -6.12
CA LYS A 294 5.37 1.65 -5.74
C LYS A 294 4.23 1.96 -4.77
N ARG A 295 4.55 2.26 -3.49
CA ARG A 295 4.05 3.40 -2.66
C ARG A 295 3.87 3.09 -1.16
N LYS A 296 3.87 4.18 -0.38
CA LYS A 296 3.88 4.29 1.09
C LYS A 296 2.47 4.22 1.68
N PHE A 297 2.37 3.71 2.91
CA PHE A 297 1.13 3.51 3.66
C PHE A 297 0.71 4.75 4.46
N VAL A 298 -0.60 4.99 4.54
CA VAL A 298 -1.18 6.06 5.35
C VAL A 298 -2.26 5.49 6.28
N LYS A 299 -1.93 5.57 7.58
CA LYS A 299 -2.75 5.73 8.80
C LYS A 299 -3.60 4.61 9.45
N GLU A 300 -3.51 4.67 10.78
CA GLU A 300 -4.51 4.57 11.88
C GLU A 300 -4.94 3.22 12.46
N GLN A 301 -4.36 2.09 12.05
CA GLN A 301 -4.47 0.82 12.80
C GLN A 301 -3.12 0.11 12.86
N PHE A 302 -2.17 0.68 13.61
CA PHE A 302 -0.79 0.17 13.64
C PHE A 302 -0.69 -1.24 14.22
N GLU A 303 -1.54 -1.60 15.18
CA GLU A 303 -1.52 -2.91 15.81
C GLU A 303 -1.90 -4.05 14.85
N ASP A 304 -2.90 -3.85 14.01
CA ASP A 304 -3.36 -4.87 13.07
C ASP A 304 -2.44 -4.99 11.84
N ILE A 305 -1.86 -3.87 11.42
CA ILE A 305 -0.99 -3.79 10.23
C ILE A 305 0.45 -4.22 10.56
N ALA A 306 1.00 -3.72 11.68
CA ALA A 306 2.40 -3.90 12.04
C ALA A 306 2.62 -4.91 13.18
N GLY A 307 1.56 -5.32 13.89
CA GLY A 307 1.63 -6.22 15.03
C GLY A 307 1.66 -5.49 16.38
N ARG A 308 1.72 -6.25 17.47
CA ARG A 308 1.82 -5.75 18.86
C ARG A 308 3.17 -6.14 19.47
N ILE A 309 3.54 -5.48 20.56
CA ILE A 309 4.71 -5.90 21.35
C ILE A 309 4.27 -6.90 22.40
N GLU A 310 4.89 -8.08 22.39
CA GLU A 310 4.71 -9.11 23.38
C GLU A 310 5.46 -8.76 24.68
N PRO A 311 5.10 -9.36 25.83
CA PRO A 311 5.75 -9.08 27.13
C PRO A 311 7.25 -9.40 27.15
N ASP A 312 7.76 -10.18 26.20
CA ASP A 312 9.18 -10.49 26.02
C ASP A 312 9.94 -9.37 25.25
N GLY A 313 9.25 -8.32 24.83
CA GLY A 313 9.80 -7.20 24.07
C GLY A 313 9.93 -7.48 22.57
N SER A 314 9.46 -8.63 22.09
CA SER A 314 9.42 -8.98 20.67
C SER A 314 8.12 -8.49 20.02
N ARG A 315 8.16 -8.28 18.69
CA ARG A 315 6.96 -7.89 17.93
C ARG A 315 6.24 -9.14 17.44
N SER A 316 4.93 -9.23 17.69
CA SER A 316 4.04 -10.20 17.07
C SER A 316 3.87 -9.90 15.58
N ASN A 317 3.60 -10.93 14.78
CA ASN A 317 3.50 -10.77 13.33
C ASN A 317 2.22 -10.01 12.98
N GLY A 318 2.35 -8.90 12.23
CA GLY A 318 1.22 -8.14 11.69
C GLY A 318 0.88 -8.53 10.25
N ALA A 319 -0.13 -7.88 9.66
CA ALA A 319 -0.49 -8.09 8.25
C ALA A 319 0.66 -7.75 7.27
N LEU A 320 1.60 -6.87 7.64
CA LEU A 320 2.79 -6.59 6.84
C LEU A 320 3.78 -7.77 6.81
N ASP A 321 3.85 -8.57 7.87
CA ASP A 321 4.81 -9.69 7.98
C ASP A 321 4.45 -10.87 7.07
N SER A 322 3.21 -10.95 6.57
CA SER A 322 2.84 -11.95 5.56
C SER A 322 3.29 -11.60 4.15
N PHE A 323 3.64 -10.33 3.90
CA PHE A 323 3.97 -9.85 2.55
C PHE A 323 5.41 -9.33 2.41
N PHE A 324 6.04 -8.88 3.50
CA PHE A 324 7.37 -8.30 3.49
C PHE A 324 8.32 -9.01 4.45
N THR A 325 9.63 -8.87 4.23
CA THR A 325 10.62 -9.35 5.19
C THR A 325 10.64 -8.49 6.44
N LYS A 326 11.02 -9.07 7.59
CA LYS A 326 11.13 -8.32 8.87
C LYS A 326 11.97 -7.04 8.75
N LYS A 327 13.03 -7.05 7.94
CA LYS A 327 13.89 -5.87 7.70
C LYS A 327 13.17 -4.75 6.96
N GLU A 328 12.41 -5.09 5.93
CA GLU A 328 11.63 -4.12 5.15
C GLU A 328 10.51 -3.52 6.01
N VAL A 329 9.80 -4.34 6.78
CA VAL A 329 8.77 -3.86 7.71
C VAL A 329 9.39 -2.90 8.75
N SER A 330 10.52 -3.25 9.36
CA SER A 330 11.21 -2.35 10.29
C SER A 330 11.63 -1.02 9.63
N SER A 331 12.06 -1.04 8.37
CA SER A 331 12.43 0.20 7.65
C SER A 331 11.22 1.09 7.35
N LEU A 332 10.09 0.48 6.96
CA LEU A 332 8.85 1.16 6.66
C LEU A 332 8.24 1.80 7.92
N LEU A 333 8.30 1.10 9.06
CA LEU A 333 7.86 1.61 10.36
C LEU A 333 8.72 2.78 10.83
N LEU A 334 10.03 2.72 10.60
CA LEU A 334 10.93 3.83 10.90
C LEU A 334 10.61 5.07 10.05
N ASP A 335 10.37 4.90 8.75
CA ASP A 335 9.96 6.00 7.87
C ASP A 335 8.64 6.62 8.29
N SER A 336 7.70 5.79 8.72
CA SER A 336 6.39 6.21 9.24
C SER A 336 6.54 6.94 10.58
N ALA A 337 7.40 6.47 11.47
CA ALA A 337 7.71 7.15 12.73
C ALA A 337 8.32 8.53 12.48
N ASN A 338 9.30 8.63 11.58
CA ASN A 338 9.89 9.91 11.17
C ASN A 338 8.86 10.88 10.59
N HIS A 339 7.85 10.36 9.88
CA HIS A 339 6.74 11.18 9.42
C HIS A 339 5.84 11.64 10.56
N ALA A 340 5.48 10.76 11.50
CA ALA A 340 4.70 11.13 12.68
C ALA A 340 5.40 12.20 13.54
N ILE A 341 6.73 12.15 13.66
CA ILE A 341 7.54 13.19 14.31
C ILE A 341 7.37 14.53 13.59
N ARG A 342 7.48 14.56 12.25
CA ARG A 342 7.31 15.79 11.45
C ARG A 342 5.89 16.37 11.54
N VAL A 343 4.89 15.51 11.70
CA VAL A 343 3.47 15.91 11.82
C VAL A 343 3.12 16.35 13.25
N GLY A 344 4.01 16.13 14.22
CA GLY A 344 3.77 16.51 15.62
C GLY A 344 2.88 15.53 16.38
N LYS A 345 2.92 14.24 16.02
CA LYS A 345 2.21 13.16 16.71
C LYS A 345 3.21 12.28 17.49
N PRO A 346 3.62 12.71 18.70
CA PRO A 346 4.70 12.05 19.43
C PRO A 346 4.32 10.65 19.96
N THR A 347 3.06 10.43 20.31
CA THR A 347 2.56 9.12 20.80
C THR A 347 2.65 8.07 19.70
N ASP A 348 2.07 8.36 18.52
CA ASP A 348 2.12 7.50 17.33
C ASP A 348 3.58 7.22 16.91
N ALA A 349 4.46 8.22 16.99
CA ALA A 349 5.88 8.07 16.69
C ALA A 349 6.59 7.11 17.66
N ALA A 350 6.30 7.20 18.95
CA ALA A 350 6.88 6.32 19.96
C ALA A 350 6.44 4.86 19.74
N GLU A 351 5.15 4.61 19.52
CA GLU A 351 4.62 3.28 19.24
C GLU A 351 5.28 2.65 18.00
N LEU A 352 5.39 3.42 16.91
CA LEU A 352 6.05 2.97 15.68
C LEU A 352 7.55 2.67 15.88
N LEU A 353 8.25 3.45 16.70
CA LEU A 353 9.66 3.21 17.01
C LEU A 353 9.83 1.93 17.83
N VAL A 354 8.92 1.64 18.77
CA VAL A 354 8.93 0.37 19.52
C VAL A 354 8.67 -0.80 18.56
N LEU A 355 7.64 -0.71 17.70
CA LEU A 355 7.32 -1.74 16.70
C LEU A 355 8.42 -1.94 15.66
N SER A 356 9.24 -0.92 15.39
CA SER A 356 10.40 -1.06 14.48
C SER A 356 11.59 -1.80 15.11
N GLY A 357 11.58 -2.01 16.44
CA GLY A 357 12.70 -2.58 17.21
C GLY A 357 13.89 -1.60 17.36
N ARG A 358 13.69 -0.30 17.11
CA ARG A 358 14.73 0.74 17.17
C ARG A 358 14.69 1.50 18.50
N PHE A 359 14.95 0.78 19.60
CA PHE A 359 14.95 1.35 20.96
C PHE A 359 15.94 2.51 21.14
N GLY A 360 17.07 2.51 20.43
CA GLY A 360 18.01 3.64 20.47
C GLY A 360 17.39 4.94 19.93
N ALA A 361 16.66 4.86 18.81
CA ALA A 361 15.96 6.01 18.23
C ALA A 361 14.79 6.47 19.12
N LEU A 362 14.08 5.53 19.73
CA LEU A 362 13.04 5.82 20.73
C LEU A 362 13.60 6.59 21.94
N PHE A 363 14.74 6.12 22.47
CA PHE A 363 15.39 6.77 23.61
C PHE A 363 15.84 8.19 23.24
N SER A 364 16.52 8.36 22.11
CA SER A 364 16.92 9.71 21.65
C SER A 364 15.72 10.62 21.42
N PHE A 365 14.61 10.09 20.91
CA PHE A 365 13.38 10.86 20.70
C PHE A 365 12.80 11.38 22.02
N TRP A 366 12.57 10.50 23.00
CA TRP A 366 12.05 10.90 24.31
C TRP A 366 13.02 11.77 25.08
N PHE A 367 14.33 11.48 24.99
CA PHE A 367 15.36 12.30 25.61
C PHE A 367 15.38 13.73 25.05
N ASN A 368 15.28 13.89 23.72
CA ASN A 368 15.22 15.20 23.10
C ASN A 368 13.94 15.94 23.49
N ALA A 369 12.79 15.25 23.52
CA ALA A 369 11.52 15.83 23.96
C ALA A 369 11.58 16.29 25.43
N ALA A 370 12.12 15.45 26.32
CA ALA A 370 12.33 15.77 27.73
C ALA A 370 13.32 16.93 27.92
N SER A 371 14.41 16.96 27.16
CA SER A 371 15.41 18.02 27.20
C SER A 371 14.86 19.35 26.72
N GLN A 372 14.06 19.36 25.65
CA GLN A 372 13.38 20.57 25.17
C GLN A 372 12.37 21.07 26.19
N PHE A 373 11.57 20.16 26.77
CA PHE A 373 10.65 20.50 27.84
C PHE A 373 11.39 21.12 29.03
N HIS A 374 12.51 20.54 29.43
CA HIS A 374 13.38 21.06 30.48
C HIS A 374 13.88 22.47 30.18
N ALA A 375 14.46 22.69 28.99
CA ALA A 375 15.02 23.97 28.59
C ALA A 375 13.98 25.10 28.53
N ILE A 376 12.77 24.79 28.04
CA ILE A 376 11.69 25.75 27.85
C ILE A 376 10.96 26.03 29.18
N HIS A 377 10.70 24.99 29.97
CA HIS A 377 9.79 25.10 31.11
C HIS A 377 10.49 25.06 32.48
N LEU A 378 11.73 24.60 32.60
CA LEU A 378 12.36 24.39 33.91
C LEU A 378 13.73 25.09 34.07
N ALA A 379 14.49 25.28 32.99
CA ALA A 379 15.82 25.90 33.04
C ALA A 379 15.79 27.42 33.28
N HIS A 380 14.74 28.11 32.83
CA HIS A 380 14.53 29.55 33.05
C HIS A 380 13.47 29.69 34.15
N GLY A 381 13.90 30.01 35.38
CA GLY A 381 13.06 29.90 36.59
C GLY A 381 11.64 30.48 36.52
N ARG A 382 10.76 29.92 37.36
CA ARG A 382 9.32 30.25 37.56
C ARG A 382 8.53 30.43 36.25
N THR A 383 8.51 29.39 35.44
CA THR A 383 7.51 29.27 34.37
C THR A 383 6.13 28.92 34.93
N TYR A 384 5.10 29.09 34.10
CA TYR A 384 3.73 28.66 34.38
C TYR A 384 3.68 27.23 34.95
N VAL A 385 4.48 26.30 34.41
CA VAL A 385 4.51 24.89 34.84
C VAL A 385 4.98 24.76 36.29
N GLN A 386 6.00 25.51 36.70
CA GLN A 386 6.48 25.48 38.08
C GLN A 386 5.45 26.07 39.06
N ASN A 387 4.74 27.14 38.65
CA ASN A 387 3.66 27.71 39.45
C ASN A 387 2.44 26.77 39.55
N THR A 388 2.13 26.01 38.50
CA THR A 388 1.05 25.02 38.50
C THR A 388 1.43 23.80 39.34
N LEU A 389 2.68 23.32 39.24
CA LEU A 389 3.21 22.25 40.10
C LEU A 389 3.22 22.67 41.57
N ASP A 390 3.57 23.92 41.87
CA ASP A 390 3.50 24.50 43.22
C ASP A 390 2.04 24.57 43.72
N ALA A 391 1.10 24.97 42.86
CA ALA A 391 -0.33 25.04 43.18
C ALA A 391 -0.97 23.65 43.40
N GLU A 392 -0.49 22.63 42.68
CA GLU A 392 -0.92 21.23 42.82
C GLU A 392 -0.16 20.47 43.92
N GLY A 393 0.84 21.09 44.56
CA GLY A 393 1.66 20.46 45.60
C GLY A 393 2.66 19.41 45.10
N ASN A 394 2.88 19.33 43.78
CA ASN A 394 3.73 18.33 43.11
C ASN A 394 5.14 18.87 42.76
N ILE A 395 5.69 19.76 43.59
CA ILE A 395 7.02 20.37 43.41
C ILE A 395 8.13 19.30 43.37
N SER A 396 7.96 18.22 44.12
CA SER A 396 8.89 17.08 44.15
C SER A 396 9.12 16.46 42.77
N LEU A 397 8.09 16.37 41.92
CA LEU A 397 8.20 15.82 40.57
C LEU A 397 9.10 16.70 39.67
N GLY A 398 8.94 18.02 39.77
CA GLY A 398 9.80 18.97 39.05
C GLY A 398 11.27 18.88 39.48
N ASN A 399 11.51 18.75 40.80
CA ASN A 399 12.85 18.56 41.34
C ASN A 399 13.47 17.21 40.92
N THR A 400 12.69 16.14 40.92
CA THR A 400 13.12 14.82 40.45
C THR A 400 13.44 14.83 38.96
N PHE A 401 12.64 15.50 38.15
CA PHE A 401 12.91 15.65 36.73
C PHE A 401 14.19 16.46 36.45
N GLN A 402 14.38 17.59 37.16
CA GLN A 402 15.62 18.36 37.11
C GLN A 402 16.84 17.52 37.50
N LEU A 403 16.70 16.70 38.54
CA LEU A 403 17.75 15.81 39.00
C LEU A 403 18.09 14.75 37.94
N LEU A 404 17.09 14.12 37.34
CA LEU A 404 17.30 13.16 36.25
C LEU A 404 18.01 13.79 35.05
N MET A 405 17.61 15.01 34.66
CA MET A 405 18.28 15.74 33.57
C MET A 405 19.75 16.02 33.89
N ASN A 406 20.05 16.48 35.11
CA ASN A 406 21.43 16.72 35.54
C ASN A 406 22.25 15.42 35.61
N LEU A 407 21.62 14.30 36.01
CA LEU A 407 22.28 12.99 36.01
C LEU A 407 22.61 12.51 34.59
N VAL A 408 21.77 12.79 33.59
CA VAL A 408 22.11 12.47 32.19
C VAL A 408 23.33 13.27 31.75
N VAL A 409 23.36 14.58 32.01
CA VAL A 409 24.53 15.42 31.69
C VAL A 409 25.79 14.91 32.40
N PHE A 410 25.66 14.45 33.64
CA PHE A 410 26.77 13.83 34.38
C PHE A 410 27.28 12.56 33.67
N PHE A 411 26.39 11.63 33.30
CA PHE A 411 26.79 10.41 32.59
C PHE A 411 27.36 10.69 31.19
N ASP A 412 26.89 11.71 30.49
CA ASP A 412 27.45 12.14 29.21
C ASP A 412 28.88 12.66 29.38
N ARG A 413 29.13 13.52 30.39
CA ARG A 413 30.48 14.01 30.72
C ARG A 413 31.43 12.87 31.10
N CYS A 414 30.96 11.88 31.85
CA CYS A 414 31.74 10.68 32.15
C CYS A 414 32.09 9.88 30.88
N ARG A 415 31.15 9.72 29.94
CA ARG A 415 31.39 9.03 28.66
C ARG A 415 32.36 9.77 27.75
N GLU A 416 32.36 11.11 27.80
CA GLU A 416 33.26 11.98 27.03
C GLU A 416 34.65 12.17 27.69
N ASN A 417 34.95 11.49 28.80
CA ASN A 417 36.17 11.65 29.60
C ASN A 417 36.39 13.07 30.18
N GLN A 418 35.33 13.87 30.32
CA GLN A 418 35.37 15.19 30.95
C GLN A 418 35.25 15.07 32.48
N TRP A 419 36.22 14.40 33.10
CA TRP A 419 36.15 13.99 34.51
C TRP A 419 36.04 15.16 35.50
N GLU A 420 36.78 16.26 35.27
CA GLU A 420 36.71 17.45 36.11
C GLU A 420 35.32 18.10 36.07
N GLY A 421 34.77 18.26 34.86
CA GLY A 421 33.43 18.81 34.67
C GLY A 421 32.32 17.90 35.20
N ALA A 422 32.50 16.58 35.16
CA ALA A 422 31.59 15.61 35.77
C ALA A 422 31.63 15.70 37.30
N TRP A 423 32.82 15.85 37.88
CA TRP A 423 32.99 15.93 39.33
C TRP A 423 32.42 17.23 39.92
N VAL A 424 32.63 18.39 39.26
CA VAL A 424 32.02 19.66 39.68
C VAL A 424 30.49 19.55 39.69
N LEU A 425 29.91 18.99 38.62
CA LEU A 425 28.46 18.79 38.54
C LEU A 425 27.94 17.85 39.64
N MET A 426 28.69 16.80 39.99
CA MET A 426 28.35 15.91 41.09
C MET A 426 28.43 16.62 42.46
N ASP A 427 29.45 17.47 42.65
CA ASP A 427 29.63 18.27 43.86
C ASP A 427 28.52 19.35 44.03
N ASP A 428 27.98 19.86 42.92
CA ASP A 428 26.84 20.79 42.86
C ASP A 428 25.50 20.10 43.12
N LEU A 429 25.34 18.86 42.64
CA LEU A 429 24.16 18.03 42.90
C LEU A 429 24.02 17.62 44.37
N GLN A 430 25.10 17.70 45.15
CA GLN A 430 25.17 17.37 46.57
C GLN A 430 24.54 15.99 46.93
N LEU A 431 24.64 15.02 46.03
CA LEU A 431 24.09 13.67 46.26
C LEU A 431 25.01 12.80 47.13
N ILE A 432 26.30 13.11 47.17
CA ILE A 432 27.34 12.32 47.83
C ILE A 432 27.86 13.10 49.05
N PRO A 433 28.12 12.43 50.19
CA PRO A 433 28.70 13.09 51.36
C PRO A 433 30.13 13.56 51.10
N LYS A 434 30.44 14.82 51.45
CA LYS A 434 31.80 15.37 51.34
C LYS A 434 32.60 15.13 52.62
N THR A 435 31.92 15.05 53.75
CA THR A 435 32.50 14.85 55.09
C THR A 435 31.82 13.69 55.80
N GLU A 436 32.51 13.10 56.78
CA GLU A 436 31.98 11.98 57.56
C GLU A 436 30.74 12.39 58.38
N SER A 437 30.67 13.65 58.82
CA SER A 437 29.51 14.21 59.52
C SER A 437 28.24 14.33 58.67
N GLU A 438 28.37 14.42 57.34
CA GLU A 438 27.23 14.53 56.41
C GLU A 438 26.65 13.16 56.01
N MET A 439 27.33 12.07 56.37
CA MET A 439 26.99 10.71 55.94
C MET A 439 25.54 10.33 56.28
N THR A 440 25.11 10.57 57.52
CA THR A 440 23.76 10.21 58.00
C THR A 440 22.68 11.05 57.32
N VAL A 441 22.92 12.35 57.17
CA VAL A 441 22.00 13.29 56.50
C VAL A 441 21.81 12.91 55.03
N LYS A 442 22.88 12.51 54.34
CA LYS A 442 22.80 12.09 52.94
C LYS A 442 22.15 10.72 52.76
N VAL A 443 22.27 9.81 53.73
CA VAL A 443 21.53 8.54 53.73
C VAL A 443 20.02 8.77 53.89
N GLU A 444 19.62 9.71 54.76
CA GLU A 444 18.21 10.10 54.90
C GLU A 444 17.70 10.83 53.66
N ALA A 445 18.51 11.74 53.08
CA ALA A 445 18.18 12.41 51.83
C ALA A 445 18.00 11.40 50.68
N PHE A 446 18.82 10.35 50.60
CA PHE A 446 18.65 9.28 49.63
C PHE A 446 17.31 8.55 49.80
N ARG A 447 16.90 8.25 51.05
CA ARG A 447 15.61 7.61 51.31
C ARG A 447 14.42 8.49 50.91
N ALA A 448 14.59 9.80 50.96
CA ALA A 448 13.61 10.79 50.53
C ALA A 448 13.56 10.99 49.01
N LEU A 449 14.49 10.42 48.23
CA LEU A 449 14.46 10.49 46.77
C LEU A 449 13.34 9.62 46.18
N ASP A 450 12.83 10.05 45.02
CA ASP A 450 11.87 9.28 44.25
C ASP A 450 12.41 7.91 43.82
N ASN A 451 11.51 6.94 43.70
CA ASN A 451 11.84 5.56 43.33
C ASN A 451 12.66 5.49 42.02
N CYS A 452 12.35 6.34 41.03
CA CYS A 452 13.05 6.37 39.75
C CYS A 452 14.54 6.69 39.91
N VAL A 453 14.88 7.66 40.76
CA VAL A 453 16.27 8.04 41.01
C VAL A 453 16.97 7.00 41.88
N ARG A 454 16.27 6.46 42.89
CA ARG A 454 16.81 5.39 43.75
C ARG A 454 17.20 4.14 42.98
N GLN A 455 16.41 3.77 41.96
CA GLN A 455 16.73 2.63 41.09
C GLN A 455 18.02 2.84 40.30
N VAL A 456 18.31 4.06 39.86
CA VAL A 456 19.51 4.36 39.04
C VAL A 456 20.72 4.75 39.88
N PHE A 457 20.55 5.05 41.18
CA PHE A 457 21.58 5.62 42.04
C PHE A 457 22.86 4.77 42.15
N HIS A 458 22.77 3.45 42.00
CA HIS A 458 23.95 2.58 41.99
C HIS A 458 24.89 2.88 40.81
N HIS A 459 24.36 3.24 39.64
CA HIS A 459 25.17 3.70 38.50
C HIS A 459 25.83 5.04 38.79
N VAL A 460 25.15 5.94 39.52
CA VAL A 460 25.68 7.26 39.89
C VAL A 460 26.89 7.11 40.81
N VAL A 461 26.78 6.26 41.84
CA VAL A 461 27.88 5.96 42.77
C VAL A 461 29.07 5.33 42.04
N LEU A 462 28.82 4.39 41.13
CA LEU A 462 29.88 3.76 40.35
C LEU A 462 30.61 4.77 39.45
N ALA A 463 29.88 5.56 38.67
CA ALA A 463 30.47 6.57 37.79
C ALA A 463 31.21 7.66 38.56
N ALA A 464 30.72 8.05 39.75
CA ALA A 464 31.43 8.98 40.63
C ALA A 464 32.76 8.38 41.14
N MET A 465 32.77 7.09 41.46
CA MET A 465 33.99 6.38 41.86
C MET A 465 34.99 6.27 40.71
N GLU A 466 34.53 6.00 39.49
CA GLU A 466 35.36 5.99 38.28
C GLU A 466 35.95 7.37 37.99
N ALA A 467 35.16 8.44 38.13
CA ALA A 467 35.63 9.82 37.99
C ALA A 467 36.73 10.17 39.01
N LEU A 468 36.55 9.79 40.29
CA LEU A 468 37.58 9.97 41.33
C LEU A 468 38.87 9.22 41.00
N CYS A 469 38.76 7.98 40.52
CA CYS A 469 39.92 7.16 40.16
C CYS A 469 40.70 7.79 39.00
N HIS A 470 40.02 8.29 37.97
CA HIS A 470 40.64 8.98 36.84
C HIS A 470 41.28 10.32 37.22
N LEU A 471 40.62 11.13 38.06
CA LEU A 471 41.21 12.37 38.57
C LEU A 471 42.48 12.08 39.37
N PHE A 472 42.46 11.05 40.21
CA PHE A 472 43.63 10.62 40.99
C PHE A 472 44.78 10.14 40.08
N GLN A 473 44.50 9.32 39.07
CA GLN A 473 45.51 8.87 38.11
C GLN A 473 46.11 10.05 37.32
N THR A 474 45.27 11.00 36.90
CA THR A 474 45.72 12.17 36.14
C THR A 474 46.63 13.07 36.98
N LEU A 475 46.25 13.33 38.24
CA LEU A 475 47.08 14.10 39.18
C LEU A 475 48.38 13.37 39.54
N LYS A 476 48.34 12.04 39.70
CA LYS A 476 49.53 11.21 39.97
C LYS A 476 50.50 11.18 38.80
N LEU A 477 50.01 11.14 37.55
CA LEU A 477 50.86 11.24 36.36
C LEU A 477 51.45 12.65 36.19
N SER A 478 50.70 13.69 36.57
CA SER A 478 51.16 15.07 36.54
C SER A 478 52.24 15.38 37.60
N SER A 479 52.28 14.64 38.72
CA SER A 479 53.25 14.88 39.80
C SER A 479 54.69 14.42 39.50
N ALA A 480 54.90 13.59 38.47
CA ALA A 480 56.18 12.97 38.16
C ALA A 480 57.29 13.91 37.63
N GLY A 481 57.03 15.22 37.52
CA GLY A 481 57.99 16.19 36.96
C GLY A 481 57.97 17.61 37.57
N VAL A 482 57.46 17.79 38.80
CA VAL A 482 57.18 19.12 39.38
C VAL A 482 58.06 19.43 40.61
N SER A 483 58.35 20.73 40.84
CA SER A 483 59.14 21.23 41.96
C SER A 483 58.55 20.91 43.35
N THR A 484 59.42 20.85 44.36
CA THR A 484 59.15 20.42 45.74
C THR A 484 57.98 21.11 46.44
N ASP A 485 57.74 22.39 46.19
CA ASP A 485 56.62 23.12 46.82
C ASP A 485 55.25 22.74 46.22
N ARG A 486 55.21 22.37 44.94
CA ARG A 486 53.99 21.90 44.29
C ARG A 486 53.69 20.44 44.61
N LEU A 487 54.72 19.64 44.93
CA LEU A 487 54.53 18.25 45.37
C LEU A 487 53.67 18.18 46.63
N ASN A 488 53.89 19.07 47.61
CA ASN A 488 53.09 19.11 48.84
C ASN A 488 51.59 19.42 48.57
N ALA A 489 51.30 20.34 47.65
CA ALA A 489 49.92 20.67 47.27
C ALA A 489 49.24 19.54 46.46
N VAL A 490 50.00 18.84 45.62
CA VAL A 490 49.50 17.68 44.88
C VAL A 490 49.26 16.50 45.83
N ASP A 491 50.15 16.24 46.78
CA ASP A 491 49.97 15.19 47.79
C ASP A 491 48.76 15.45 48.71
N GLN A 492 48.51 16.72 49.05
CA GLN A 492 47.31 17.11 49.79
C GLN A 492 46.04 16.82 48.98
N SER A 493 45.99 17.20 47.70
CA SER A 493 44.82 16.93 46.84
C SER A 493 44.62 15.43 46.56
N LEU A 494 45.69 14.64 46.42
CA LEU A 494 45.62 13.18 46.30
C LEU A 494 45.06 12.53 47.58
N ASN A 495 45.41 13.04 48.76
CA ASN A 495 44.85 12.57 50.03
C ASN A 495 43.37 12.96 50.20
N GLU A 496 42.97 14.13 49.73
CA GLU A 496 41.56 14.54 49.70
C GLU A 496 40.73 13.61 48.80
N LEU A 497 41.21 13.30 47.59
CA LEU A 497 40.53 12.37 46.67
C LEU A 497 40.41 10.95 47.24
N ARG A 498 41.45 10.44 47.89
CA ARG A 498 41.40 9.15 48.60
C ARG A 498 40.38 9.16 49.74
N THR A 499 40.31 10.26 50.49
CA THR A 499 39.35 10.41 51.58
C THR A 499 37.93 10.40 51.04
N ARG A 500 37.66 11.12 49.95
CA ARG A 500 36.35 11.12 49.27
C ARG A 500 35.97 9.73 48.73
N ALA A 501 36.92 9.00 48.14
CA ALA A 501 36.71 7.63 47.68
C ALA A 501 36.32 6.68 48.84
N ARG A 502 37.00 6.78 49.99
CA ARG A 502 36.66 6.00 51.21
C ARG A 502 35.26 6.34 51.75
N LEU A 503 34.91 7.62 51.76
CA LEU A 503 33.58 8.08 52.17
C LEU A 503 32.51 7.53 51.23
N LEU A 504 32.75 7.53 49.91
CA LEU A 504 31.82 7.00 48.91
C LEU A 504 31.61 5.47 49.06
N VAL A 505 32.67 4.71 49.33
CA VAL A 505 32.58 3.26 49.59
C VAL A 505 31.76 2.99 50.85
N THR A 506 32.01 3.75 51.91
CA THR A 506 31.28 3.63 53.18
C THR A 506 29.81 4.00 52.99
N PHE A 507 29.54 5.08 52.27
CA PHE A 507 28.19 5.52 51.92
C PHE A 507 27.45 4.46 51.10
N ALA A 508 28.07 3.89 50.06
CA ALA A 508 27.48 2.84 49.24
C ALA A 508 27.07 1.61 50.06
N ARG A 509 27.89 1.22 51.05
CA ARG A 509 27.58 0.12 51.97
C ARG A 509 26.38 0.42 52.89
N LEU A 510 26.25 1.67 53.34
CA LEU A 510 25.15 2.09 54.21
C LEU A 510 23.80 2.18 53.47
N LEU A 511 23.83 2.41 52.16
CA LEU A 511 22.62 2.56 51.34
C LEU A 511 21.91 1.24 51.02
N ASN A 512 22.56 0.08 51.20
CA ASN A 512 22.00 -1.24 50.82
C ASN A 512 21.30 -1.20 49.46
N LEU A 513 22.01 -0.69 48.44
CA LEU A 513 21.43 -0.41 47.13
C LEU A 513 20.83 -1.70 46.54
N PRO A 514 19.60 -1.65 45.96
CA PRO A 514 19.00 -2.82 45.32
C PRO A 514 19.93 -3.32 44.22
N SER A 515 20.50 -4.50 44.40
CA SER A 515 21.28 -5.19 43.39
C SER A 515 20.33 -5.72 42.32
N LEU A 516 19.86 -4.86 41.41
CA LEU A 516 19.29 -5.34 40.15
C LEU A 516 20.45 -5.79 39.27
N GLY A 517 20.78 -7.08 39.35
CA GLY A 517 21.61 -7.77 38.36
C GLY A 517 23.06 -8.04 38.75
N ASP A 518 23.78 -7.06 39.30
CA ASP A 518 25.23 -7.21 39.47
C ASP A 518 25.65 -7.31 40.93
N TYR A 519 26.03 -8.51 41.36
CA TYR A 519 26.89 -8.75 42.54
C TYR A 519 28.25 -7.99 42.46
N ASP A 520 28.49 -7.26 41.36
CA ASP A 520 29.74 -6.61 41.02
C ASP A 520 29.84 -5.12 41.39
N THR A 521 28.75 -4.40 41.68
CA THR A 521 28.88 -2.94 41.90
C THR A 521 29.70 -2.64 43.16
N HIS A 522 29.43 -3.31 44.28
CA HIS A 522 30.20 -3.13 45.51
C HIS A 522 31.63 -3.70 45.42
N SER A 523 31.81 -4.82 44.72
CA SER A 523 33.14 -5.42 44.52
C SER A 523 34.00 -4.54 43.62
N ARG A 524 33.42 -3.95 42.57
CA ARG A 524 34.07 -3.04 41.62
C ARG A 524 34.38 -1.68 42.23
N ILE A 525 33.47 -1.10 43.02
CA ILE A 525 33.75 0.09 43.83
C ILE A 525 34.93 -0.19 44.78
N SER A 526 34.94 -1.34 45.45
CA SER A 526 36.05 -1.74 46.35
C SER A 526 37.36 -2.07 45.60
N GLN A 527 37.28 -2.44 44.32
CA GLN A 527 38.45 -2.65 43.45
C GLN A 527 39.03 -1.30 42.99
N LEU A 528 38.18 -0.35 42.61
CA LEU A 528 38.58 1.00 42.24
C LEU A 528 39.22 1.74 43.43
N GLU A 529 38.73 1.50 44.65
CA GLU A 529 39.35 2.02 45.87
C GLU A 529 40.77 1.47 46.05
N ARG A 530 40.95 0.16 45.87
CA ARG A 530 42.27 -0.48 45.91
C ARG A 530 43.24 0.07 44.87
N ASN A 531 42.76 0.51 43.71
CA ASN A 531 43.60 1.12 42.69
C ASN A 531 44.07 2.55 43.06
N MET A 532 43.45 3.18 44.07
CA MET A 532 43.82 4.52 44.57
C MET A 532 44.68 4.47 45.85
N MET A 533 44.71 3.35 46.57
CA MET A 533 45.63 3.12 47.69
C MET A 533 46.99 2.66 47.16
#